data_AF-A0A1G1SSS8-F1
#
_entry.id   AF-A0A1G1SSS8-F1
#
_cell.length_a   1.000
_cell.length_b   1.000
_cell.length_c   1.000
_cell.angle_alpha   90.00
_cell.angle_beta   90.00
_cell.angle_gamma   90.00
#
_symmetry.space_group_name_H-M   'P 1'
#
loop_
_entity.id
_entity.type
_entity.pdbx_description
1 polymer ?
#
loop_
_entity_poly.entity_id
_entity_poly.type
_entity_poly.pdbx_seq_one_letter_code
_entity_poly.pdbx_strand_id
1 'polypeptide(L)'
;MDGEYYYASNQTGLVGKFQSREDYIGLLRASKISFYSTPGIDGGEIRTGGFNPVTPRYLELLAAQCLLLGKYPDNAETRYYELPKVCPNVSSYEEFARTLSGYLHEPAPSFDTHRAILNKHYTSVRAKELLEILAAQ
;
A
#
# COMPACT_ATOMS: atom_id res chain seq x y z
N MET A 1 22.86 15.71 -2.81
CA MET A 1 24.27 15.78 -2.34
C MET A 1 24.21 15.48 -0.85
N ASP A 2 25.09 14.62 -0.34
CA ASP A 2 25.02 13.90 0.96
C ASP A 2 24.15 12.63 1.04
N GLY A 3 23.90 11.95 -0.10
CA GLY A 3 23.16 10.69 -0.10
C GLY A 3 21.67 10.81 0.26
N GLU A 4 21.17 12.03 0.38
CA GLU A 4 19.78 12.29 0.77
C GLU A 4 18.86 12.41 -0.43
N TYR A 5 17.69 11.76 -0.33
CA TYR A 5 16.64 11.81 -1.34
C TYR A 5 15.69 12.99 -1.09
N TYR A 6 15.52 13.81 -2.12
CA TYR A 6 14.55 14.90 -2.18
C TYR A 6 13.45 14.53 -3.17
N TYR A 7 12.21 14.83 -2.81
CA TYR A 7 11.05 14.54 -3.64
C TYR A 7 10.49 15.84 -4.21
N ALA A 8 10.14 15.80 -5.48
CA ALA A 8 9.61 16.93 -6.23
C ALA A 8 8.28 16.57 -6.88
N SER A 9 7.38 17.54 -6.89
CA SER A 9 6.12 17.54 -7.61
C SER A 9 6.31 18.29 -8.92
N ASN A 10 5.76 17.75 -10.00
CA ASN A 10 5.71 18.45 -11.29
C ASN A 10 4.72 19.63 -11.30
N GLN A 11 3.93 19.81 -10.24
CA GLN A 11 2.97 20.91 -10.11
C GLN A 11 3.45 22.01 -9.15
N THR A 12 4.12 21.63 -8.06
CA THR A 12 4.44 22.55 -6.95
C THR A 12 5.93 22.65 -6.64
N GLY A 13 6.80 21.97 -7.40
CA GLY A 13 8.24 22.00 -7.19
C GLY A 13 8.69 21.10 -6.03
N LEU A 14 9.69 21.55 -5.26
CA LEU A 14 10.27 20.76 -4.18
C LEU A 14 9.21 20.47 -3.09
N VAL A 15 8.88 19.19 -2.88
CA VAL A 15 7.98 18.76 -1.80
C VAL A 15 8.76 18.67 -0.49
N GLY A 16 10.01 18.20 -0.57
CA GLY A 16 10.92 18.18 0.56
C GLY A 16 11.61 16.85 0.74
N LYS A 17 11.97 16.58 1.99
CA LYS A 17 12.76 15.43 2.44
C LYS A 17 11.94 14.66 3.46
N PHE A 18 11.99 13.33 3.37
CA PHE A 18 11.17 12.46 4.21
C PHE A 18 12.03 11.38 4.85
N GLN A 19 12.72 11.73 5.94
CA GLN A 19 13.64 10.83 6.66
C GLN A 19 13.08 10.32 7.99
N SER A 20 12.08 11.01 8.58
CA SER A 20 11.36 10.50 9.73
C SER A 20 10.10 9.72 9.32
N ARG A 21 9.54 8.99 10.29
CA ARG A 21 8.28 8.28 10.11
C ARG A 21 7.13 9.26 9.84
N GLU A 22 7.12 10.37 10.56
CA GLU A 22 6.14 11.43 10.47
C GLU A 22 6.18 12.09 9.09
N ASP A 23 7.39 12.41 8.61
CA ASP A 23 7.58 12.97 7.28
C ASP A 23 7.06 11.98 6.21
N TYR A 24 7.47 10.72 6.29
CA TYR A 24 7.02 9.70 5.33
C TYR A 24 5.48 9.57 5.28
N ILE A 25 4.80 9.57 6.43
CA ILE A 25 3.32 9.57 6.46
C ILE A 25 2.76 10.87 5.87
N GLY A 26 3.41 12.01 6.12
CA GLY A 26 3.09 13.29 5.48
C GLY A 26 3.15 13.20 3.94
N LEU A 27 4.19 12.59 3.39
CA LEU A 27 4.32 12.34 1.94
C LEU A 27 3.19 11.46 1.41
N LEU A 28 2.86 10.36 2.11
CA LEU A 28 1.75 9.50 1.69
C LEU A 28 0.44 10.27 1.66
N ARG A 29 0.16 11.10 2.68
CA ARG A 29 -1.07 11.91 2.75
C ARG A 29 -1.12 13.02 1.69
N ALA A 30 0.03 13.49 1.23
CA ALA A 30 0.12 14.43 0.12
C ALA A 30 -0.03 13.74 -1.26
N SER A 31 0.06 12.41 -1.30
CA SER A 31 -0.01 11.63 -2.53
C SER A 31 -1.44 11.20 -2.83
N LYS A 32 -1.96 11.52 -4.02
CA LYS A 32 -3.30 11.07 -4.46
C LYS A 32 -3.31 9.58 -4.81
N ILE A 33 -2.28 9.14 -5.53
CA ILE A 33 -2.17 7.80 -6.11
C ILE A 33 -0.87 7.19 -5.64
N SER A 34 -0.88 5.92 -5.25
CA SER A 34 0.34 5.21 -4.88
C SER A 34 0.39 3.82 -5.51
N PHE A 35 1.61 3.42 -5.87
CA PHE A 35 1.87 2.08 -6.39
C PHE A 35 2.29 1.13 -5.27
N TYR A 36 1.71 -0.07 -5.29
CA TYR A 36 1.99 -1.12 -4.32
C TYR A 36 2.36 -2.43 -5.00
N SER A 37 3.54 -2.97 -4.68
CA SER A 37 3.95 -4.30 -5.13
C SER A 37 4.38 -5.15 -3.94
N THR A 38 3.96 -6.42 -3.91
CA THR A 38 4.48 -7.35 -2.90
C THR A 38 5.97 -7.60 -3.16
N PRO A 39 6.79 -7.74 -2.11
CA PRO A 39 8.18 -8.15 -2.28
C PRO A 39 8.25 -9.45 -3.05
N GLY A 40 9.12 -9.52 -4.06
CA GLY A 40 9.37 -10.75 -4.82
C GLY A 40 8.71 -10.83 -6.19
N ILE A 41 7.66 -10.03 -6.47
CA ILE A 41 6.83 -10.19 -7.68
C ILE A 41 7.51 -9.88 -9.02
N ASP A 42 8.69 -9.25 -9.00
CA ASP A 42 9.45 -8.82 -10.18
C ASP A 42 10.93 -9.24 -10.10
N GLY A 43 11.20 -10.55 -10.02
CA GLY A 43 12.58 -11.08 -10.00
C GLY A 43 13.27 -10.96 -8.64
N GLY A 44 12.50 -10.77 -7.57
CA GLY A 44 12.98 -10.66 -6.19
C GLY A 44 12.73 -11.91 -5.34
N GLU A 45 12.20 -12.98 -5.93
CA GLU A 45 11.70 -14.17 -5.25
C GLU A 45 12.82 -14.85 -4.45
N ILE A 46 14.05 -14.84 -4.95
CA ILE A 46 15.22 -15.40 -4.26
C ILE A 46 15.43 -14.70 -2.91
N ARG A 47 15.29 -13.37 -2.87
CA ARG A 47 15.46 -12.58 -1.65
C ARG A 47 14.36 -12.85 -0.64
N THR A 48 13.16 -13.18 -1.12
CA THR A 48 11.99 -13.43 -0.26
C THR A 48 11.78 -14.90 0.04
N GLY A 49 12.65 -15.81 -0.43
CA GLY A 49 12.45 -17.25 -0.27
C GLY A 49 11.21 -17.78 -0.99
N GLY A 50 10.79 -17.14 -2.07
CA GLY A 50 9.56 -17.45 -2.82
C GLY A 50 8.29 -16.83 -2.24
N PHE A 51 8.35 -16.18 -1.08
CA PHE A 51 7.19 -15.55 -0.46
C PHE A 51 6.88 -14.19 -1.09
N ASN A 52 5.60 -13.84 -1.15
CA ASN A 52 5.11 -12.54 -1.63
C ASN A 52 4.15 -11.95 -0.58
N PRO A 53 4.69 -11.45 0.55
CA PRO A 53 3.85 -11.07 1.66
C PRO A 53 3.21 -9.68 1.49
N VAL A 54 2.07 -9.48 2.15
CA VAL A 54 1.47 -8.16 2.26
C VAL A 54 2.21 -7.41 3.37
N THR A 55 2.92 -6.35 2.97
CA THR A 55 3.72 -5.53 3.89
C THR A 55 2.89 -4.45 4.59
N PRO A 56 3.33 -3.95 5.77
CA PRO A 56 2.66 -2.85 6.48
C PRO A 56 2.43 -1.61 5.63
N ARG A 57 3.27 -1.38 4.60
CA ARG A 57 3.11 -0.30 3.62
C ARG A 57 1.71 -0.27 3.00
N TYR A 58 1.10 -1.42 2.71
CA TYR A 58 -0.26 -1.46 2.18
C TYR A 58 -1.26 -0.79 3.14
N LEU A 59 -1.20 -1.13 4.44
CA LEU A 59 -2.06 -0.56 5.46
C LEU A 59 -1.78 0.93 5.68
N GLU A 60 -0.53 1.37 5.57
CA GLU A 60 -0.14 2.79 5.64
C GLU A 60 -0.75 3.59 4.49
N LEU A 61 -0.75 3.03 3.28
CA LEU A 61 -1.34 3.67 2.10
C LEU A 61 -2.87 3.80 2.23
N LEU A 62 -3.53 2.77 2.78
CA LEU A 62 -4.96 2.86 3.11
C LEU A 62 -5.22 3.92 4.17
N ALA A 63 -4.40 3.98 5.22
CA ALA A 63 -4.52 4.97 6.29
C ALA A 63 -4.30 6.40 5.77
N ALA A 64 -3.44 6.57 4.75
CA ALA A 64 -3.20 7.83 4.06
C ALA A 64 -4.26 8.18 2.99
N GLN A 65 -5.23 7.29 2.74
CA GLN A 65 -6.31 7.48 1.75
C GLN A 65 -5.84 7.60 0.30
N CYS A 66 -4.74 6.92 -0.05
CA CYS A 66 -4.27 6.87 -1.43
C CYS A 66 -5.18 5.99 -2.30
N LEU A 67 -5.43 6.39 -3.56
CA LEU A 67 -5.87 5.45 -4.60
C LEU A 67 -4.72 4.49 -4.92
N LEU A 68 -4.98 3.19 -4.91
CA LEU A 68 -3.93 2.19 -5.06
C LEU A 68 -3.98 1.53 -6.43
N LEU A 69 -2.79 1.29 -6.96
CA LEU A 69 -2.54 0.49 -8.15
C LEU A 69 -1.42 -0.46 -7.79
N GLY A 70 -1.49 -1.73 -8.19
CA GLY A 70 -0.50 -2.68 -7.71
C GLY A 70 -0.15 -3.81 -8.63
N LYS A 71 0.88 -4.55 -8.19
CA LYS A 71 1.35 -5.78 -8.80
C LYS A 71 1.66 -6.79 -7.71
N TYR A 72 0.87 -7.86 -7.66
CA TYR A 72 0.98 -8.85 -6.60
C TYR A 72 0.34 -10.19 -7.04
N PRO A 73 0.69 -11.33 -6.42
CA PRO A 73 0.04 -12.59 -6.74
C PRO A 73 -1.33 -12.72 -6.07
N ASP A 74 -2.25 -13.45 -6.69
CA ASP A 74 -3.46 -13.88 -6.00
C ASP A 74 -3.14 -15.06 -5.07
N ASN A 75 -2.99 -14.79 -3.77
CA ASN A 75 -2.64 -15.78 -2.76
C ASN A 75 -3.52 -15.59 -1.50
N ALA A 76 -3.36 -16.49 -0.53
CA ALA A 76 -4.16 -16.44 0.69
C ALA A 76 -4.03 -15.11 1.44
N GLU A 77 -2.84 -14.51 1.44
CA GLU A 77 -2.55 -13.27 2.16
C GLU A 77 -3.13 -12.04 1.44
N THR A 78 -3.01 -11.95 0.12
CA THR A 78 -3.59 -10.83 -0.65
C THR A 78 -5.11 -10.85 -0.62
N ARG A 79 -5.73 -12.04 -0.53
CA ARG A 79 -7.16 -12.19 -0.24
C ARG A 79 -7.51 -11.84 1.20
N TYR A 80 -6.69 -12.26 2.17
CA TYR A 80 -6.89 -11.97 3.59
C TYR A 80 -6.93 -10.47 3.89
N TYR A 81 -6.01 -9.71 3.28
CA TYR A 81 -5.95 -8.25 3.38
C TYR A 81 -6.84 -7.51 2.37
N GLU A 82 -7.64 -8.26 1.62
CA GLU A 82 -8.64 -7.74 0.69
C GLU A 82 -8.07 -6.80 -0.39
N LEU A 83 -6.81 -7.00 -0.81
CA LEU A 83 -6.12 -6.14 -1.78
C LEU A 83 -6.94 -5.89 -3.06
N PRO A 84 -7.53 -6.90 -3.71
CA PRO A 84 -8.29 -6.69 -4.95
C PRO A 84 -9.49 -5.74 -4.81
N LYS A 85 -9.97 -5.49 -3.59
CA LYS A 85 -11.09 -4.56 -3.36
C LYS A 85 -10.72 -3.09 -3.55
N VAL A 86 -9.45 -2.74 -3.36
CA VAL A 86 -9.00 -1.34 -3.27
C VAL A 86 -7.71 -1.05 -4.05
N CYS A 87 -7.01 -2.09 -4.50
CA CYS A 87 -5.74 -2.01 -5.21
C CYS A 87 -5.79 -2.93 -6.42
N PRO A 88 -6.27 -2.47 -7.59
CA PRO A 88 -6.28 -3.29 -8.80
C PRO A 88 -4.89 -3.81 -9.15
N ASN A 89 -4.83 -5.11 -9.47
CA ASN A 89 -3.61 -5.78 -9.91
C ASN A 89 -3.44 -5.57 -11.42
N VAL A 90 -2.42 -4.82 -11.84
CA VAL A 90 -2.15 -4.53 -13.25
C VAL A 90 -1.05 -5.41 -13.81
N SER A 91 -1.29 -5.94 -15.01
CA SER A 91 -0.42 -6.92 -15.65
C SER A 91 0.25 -6.41 -16.93
N SER A 92 -0.20 -5.26 -17.44
CA SER A 92 0.33 -4.61 -18.65
C SER A 92 0.49 -3.10 -18.45
N TYR A 93 1.30 -2.48 -19.30
CA TYR A 93 1.47 -1.03 -19.31
C TYR A 93 0.16 -0.32 -19.68
N GLU A 94 -0.61 -0.88 -20.61
CA GLU A 94 -1.87 -0.32 -21.08
C GLU A 94 -2.92 -0.30 -19.97
N GLU A 95 -3.03 -1.37 -19.17
CA GLU A 95 -3.87 -1.42 -17.98
C GLU A 95 -3.44 -0.39 -16.94
N PHE A 96 -2.13 -0.30 -16.69
CA PHE A 96 -1.56 0.68 -15.77
C PHE A 96 -1.91 2.11 -16.21
N ALA A 97 -1.61 2.48 -17.45
CA ALA A 97 -1.80 3.83 -17.98
C ALA A 97 -3.27 4.25 -17.96
N ARG A 98 -4.17 3.34 -18.36
CA ARG A 98 -5.62 3.56 -18.33
C ARG A 98 -6.14 3.76 -16.91
N THR A 99 -5.74 2.91 -15.96
CA THR A 99 -6.18 2.99 -14.56
C THR A 99 -5.66 4.26 -13.89
N LEU A 100 -4.37 4.58 -14.08
CA LEU A 100 -3.76 5.80 -13.56
C LEU A 100 -4.46 7.04 -14.10
N SER A 101 -4.74 7.08 -15.40
CA SER A 101 -5.45 8.20 -16.04
C SER A 101 -6.86 8.38 -15.50
N GLY A 102 -7.57 7.28 -15.20
CA GLY A 102 -8.86 7.32 -14.52
C GLY A 102 -8.76 7.96 -13.14
N TYR A 103 -7.85 7.45 -12.31
CA TYR A 103 -7.61 7.97 -10.95
C TYR A 103 -7.25 9.46 -10.88
N LEU A 104 -6.59 10.02 -11.90
CA LEU A 104 -6.31 11.45 -11.94
C LEU A 104 -7.60 12.28 -11.87
N HIS A 105 -8.70 11.78 -12.41
CA HIS A 105 -10.00 12.45 -12.48
C HIS A 105 -10.98 12.00 -11.39
N GLU A 106 -10.69 10.89 -10.70
CA GLU A 106 -11.54 10.41 -9.61
C GLU A 106 -11.38 11.26 -8.33
N PRO A 107 -12.46 11.39 -7.53
CA PRO A 107 -12.32 11.92 -6.18
C PRO A 107 -11.48 10.97 -5.30
N ALA A 108 -11.06 11.45 -4.14
CA ALA A 108 -10.40 10.60 -3.15
C ALA A 108 -11.28 9.37 -2.81
N PRO A 109 -10.67 8.21 -2.49
CA PRO A 109 -11.42 7.01 -2.18
C PRO A 109 -12.32 7.23 -0.96
N SER A 110 -13.44 6.48 -0.89
CA SER A 110 -14.30 6.52 0.29
C SER A 110 -13.52 6.06 1.52
N PHE A 111 -13.60 6.87 2.57
CA PHE A 111 -13.04 6.54 3.89
C PHE A 111 -13.59 5.22 4.42
N ASP A 112 -14.83 4.87 4.10
CA ASP A 112 -15.51 3.73 4.67
C ASP A 112 -14.86 2.40 4.25
N THR A 113 -14.51 2.27 2.96
CA THR A 113 -13.91 1.04 2.45
C THR A 113 -12.53 0.81 3.07
N HIS A 114 -11.67 1.84 3.10
CA HIS A 114 -10.35 1.73 3.70
C HIS A 114 -10.44 1.47 5.21
N ARG A 115 -11.34 2.18 5.91
CA ARG A 115 -11.56 2.00 7.35
C ARG A 115 -12.06 0.60 7.67
N ALA A 116 -12.96 0.04 6.86
CA ALA A 116 -13.47 -1.31 7.05
C ALA A 116 -12.35 -2.37 6.99
N ILE A 117 -11.39 -2.21 6.09
CA ILE A 117 -10.20 -3.09 6.01
C ILE A 117 -9.29 -2.85 7.22
N LEU A 118 -8.93 -1.59 7.50
CA LEU A 118 -8.04 -1.23 8.61
C LEU A 118 -8.56 -1.70 9.98
N ASN A 119 -9.88 -1.61 10.21
CA ASN A 119 -10.53 -2.05 11.45
C ASN A 119 -10.29 -3.53 11.74
N LYS A 120 -10.09 -4.37 10.72
CA LYS A 120 -9.77 -5.79 10.90
C LYS A 120 -8.32 -5.99 11.31
N HIS A 121 -7.42 -5.07 10.95
CA HIS A 121 -5.97 -5.29 11.03
C HIS A 121 -5.23 -4.42 12.05
N TYR A 122 -5.94 -3.68 12.90
CA TYR A 122 -5.29 -2.98 14.02
C TYR A 122 -4.50 -3.95 14.91
N THR A 123 -3.38 -3.47 15.45
CA THR A 123 -2.53 -4.25 16.36
C THR A 123 -3.33 -4.81 17.54
N SER A 124 -4.31 -4.08 18.06
CA SER A 124 -5.21 -4.55 19.13
C SER A 124 -6.05 -5.76 18.71
N VAL A 125 -6.53 -5.79 17.47
CA VAL A 125 -7.26 -6.94 16.91
C VAL A 125 -6.33 -8.12 16.73
N ARG A 126 -5.15 -7.90 16.14
CA ARG A 126 -4.12 -8.95 15.97
C ARG A 126 -3.69 -9.56 17.30
N ALA A 127 -3.51 -8.72 18.33
CA ALA A 127 -3.15 -9.16 19.67
C ALA A 127 -4.26 -10.02 20.30
N LYS A 128 -5.52 -9.63 20.13
CA LYS A 128 -6.67 -10.41 20.60
C LYS A 128 -6.74 -11.78 19.93
N GLU A 129 -6.62 -11.84 18.60
CA GLU A 129 -6.63 -13.10 17.85
C GLU A 129 -5.49 -14.04 18.28
N LEU A 130 -4.29 -13.49 18.54
CA LEU A 130 -3.17 -14.28 19.03
C LEU A 130 -3.47 -14.89 20.41
N LEU A 131 -4.07 -14.12 21.33
CA LEU A 131 -4.46 -14.62 22.64
C LEU A 131 -5.52 -15.73 22.54
N GLU A 132 -6.48 -15.59 21.63
CA GLU A 132 -7.51 -16.61 21.38
C GLU A 132 -6.91 -17.92 20.85
N ILE A 133 -5.93 -17.85 19.93
CA ILE A 133 -5.22 -19.02 19.42
C ILE A 133 -4.44 -19.73 20.54
N LEU A 134 -3.74 -18.96 21.39
CA LEU A 134 -2.96 -19.51 22.49
C LEU A 134 -3.84 -20.14 23.58
N ALA A 135 -5.06 -19.63 23.78
CA ALA A 135 -6.02 -20.19 24.73
C ALA A 135 -6.74 -21.44 24.22
N ALA A 136 -6.70 -21.70 22.90
CA ALA A 136 -7.28 -22.87 22.26
C ALA A 136 -6.33 -24.08 22.17
N GLN A 137 -5.09 -23.92 22.63
CA GLN A 137 -4.07 -24.98 22.75
C GLN A 137 -4.08 -25.59 24.15
#